data_AF-T0CAK7-F1
#
_entry.id   AF-T0CAK7-F1
#
_cell.length_a   1.000
_cell.length_b   1.000
_cell.length_c   1.000
_cell.angle_alpha   90.00
_cell.angle_beta   90.00
_cell.angle_gamma   90.00
#
_symmetry.space_group_name_H-M   'P 1'
#
loop_
_entity.id
_entity.type
_entity.pdbx_description
1 polymer ?
#
loop_
_entity_poly.entity_id
_entity_poly.type
_entity_poly.pdbx_seq_one_letter_code
_entity_poly.pdbx_strand_id
1 'polypeptide(L)'
;MKIIIALLISTFSFATNSFVDEVDTYFQSNELTKVRNQSEFQIDKCHLQLENQNTFGESLQYFINELASKRSTFIHVSTIYKMPVRMEDQEKVGLFSHPLCSVTKESLSKTIKNMPDEMTIELANRFAREHNEYRAQDNHEELQQLWGKFFGCLAYTESLTTADLAVSEKLAKKYAPRNYKRPQGVKFYYDKWQPKVSRLNIGLYQFTPNYGGNIKPCVDSWNHYYSNESCQITNKKKDALIKGFGSTAQHFNAYCGVHKVIEAFSVQLNTSEKRFTHPQNQEGGKLESSSDRCVTPHFYAGWSYNHFGPLQNSTKNNLKKLMSCLYN
;
A
#
# COMPACT_ATOMS: atom_id res chain seq x y z
N MET A 1 -23.40 -25.31 49.82
CA MET A 1 -22.80 -24.12 49.19
C MET A 1 -21.85 -24.60 48.11
N LYS A 2 -22.25 -24.56 46.83
CA LYS A 2 -21.40 -24.94 45.69
C LYS A 2 -21.14 -23.67 44.89
N ILE A 3 -19.89 -23.23 44.85
CA ILE A 3 -19.45 -22.12 44.00
C ILE A 3 -19.04 -22.75 42.66
N ILE A 4 -19.81 -22.47 41.61
CA ILE A 4 -19.46 -22.79 40.23
C ILE A 4 -18.58 -21.65 39.73
N ILE A 5 -17.29 -21.92 39.52
CA ILE A 5 -16.39 -21.02 38.81
C ILE A 5 -16.65 -21.26 37.32
N ALA A 6 -17.38 -20.34 36.69
CA ALA A 6 -17.47 -20.28 35.25
C ALA A 6 -16.13 -19.74 34.71
N LEU A 7 -15.28 -20.63 34.19
CA LEU A 7 -14.18 -20.24 33.32
C LEU A 7 -14.80 -19.70 32.01
N LEU A 8 -14.87 -18.38 31.90
CA LEU A 8 -15.01 -17.70 30.61
C LEU A 8 -13.70 -17.91 29.84
N ILE A 9 -13.62 -19.02 29.11
CA ILE A 9 -12.67 -19.14 28.01
C ILE A 9 -13.22 -18.20 26.94
N SER A 10 -12.67 -16.99 26.86
CA SER A 10 -12.82 -16.16 25.67
C SER A 10 -12.14 -16.93 24.53
N THR A 11 -12.93 -17.68 23.77
CA THR A 11 -12.53 -18.14 22.45
C THR A 11 -12.38 -16.88 21.61
N PHE A 12 -11.18 -16.31 21.60
CA PHE A 12 -10.77 -15.44 20.52
C PHE A 12 -10.93 -16.28 19.26
N SER A 13 -11.98 -15.99 18.48
CA SER A 13 -12.06 -16.46 17.11
C SER A 13 -10.83 -15.93 16.40
N PHE A 14 -9.82 -16.79 16.25
CA PHE A 14 -8.87 -16.67 15.16
C PHE A 14 -9.68 -16.88 13.89
N ALA A 15 -10.33 -15.83 13.40
CA ALA A 15 -10.50 -15.68 11.97
C ALA A 15 -9.07 -15.61 11.44
N THR A 16 -8.52 -16.79 11.12
CA THR A 16 -7.32 -16.91 10.30
C THR A 16 -7.50 -15.96 9.13
N ASN A 17 -6.59 -14.99 8.98
CA ASN A 17 -6.62 -14.03 7.88
C ASN A 17 -6.58 -14.82 6.56
N SER A 18 -7.75 -15.23 6.03
CA SER A 18 -7.85 -16.24 4.98
C SER A 18 -7.12 -15.79 3.71
N PHE A 19 -7.13 -14.48 3.44
CA PHE A 19 -6.38 -13.93 2.30
C PHE A 19 -4.86 -14.18 2.39
N VAL A 20 -4.28 -14.21 3.59
CA VAL A 20 -2.83 -14.32 3.79
C VAL A 20 -2.36 -15.69 3.35
N ASP A 21 -3.05 -16.74 3.81
CA ASP A 21 -2.76 -18.13 3.48
C ASP A 21 -3.01 -18.40 1.98
N GLU A 22 -4.07 -17.84 1.42
CA GLU A 22 -4.37 -17.95 -0.03
C GLU A 22 -3.25 -17.35 -0.88
N VAL A 23 -2.77 -16.15 -0.53
CA VAL A 23 -1.72 -15.46 -1.28
C VAL A 23 -0.36 -16.16 -1.12
N ASP A 24 0.00 -16.54 0.10
CA ASP A 24 1.23 -17.29 0.37
C ASP A 24 1.23 -18.63 -0.39
N THR A 25 0.09 -19.34 -0.42
CA THR A 25 -0.10 -20.58 -1.17
C THR A 25 0.06 -20.37 -2.68
N TYR A 26 -0.57 -19.33 -3.24
CA TYR A 26 -0.45 -18.99 -4.66
C TYR A 26 1.02 -18.81 -5.09
N PHE A 27 1.82 -18.13 -4.25
CA PHE A 27 3.24 -17.90 -4.53
C PHE A 27 4.17 -19.00 -4.01
N GLN A 28 3.63 -20.09 -3.43
CA GLN A 28 4.39 -21.19 -2.82
C GLN A 28 5.46 -20.67 -1.84
N SER A 29 5.05 -19.75 -0.98
CA SER A 29 5.91 -19.01 -0.07
C SER A 29 5.19 -18.84 1.26
N ASN A 30 5.83 -18.19 2.24
CA ASN A 30 5.24 -17.92 3.54
C ASN A 30 5.56 -16.50 4.04
N GLU A 31 5.91 -15.56 3.16
CA GLU A 31 6.43 -14.28 3.62
C GLU A 31 5.37 -13.41 4.28
N LEU A 32 4.08 -13.59 3.97
CA LEU A 32 3.00 -12.88 4.66
C LEU A 32 2.73 -13.48 6.04
N THR A 33 2.76 -14.81 6.18
CA THR A 33 2.53 -15.56 7.44
C THR A 33 3.76 -15.71 8.33
N LYS A 34 4.96 -15.50 7.81
CA LYS A 34 6.23 -15.67 8.54
C LYS A 34 6.32 -14.72 9.72
N VAL A 35 6.44 -15.30 10.91
CA VAL A 35 6.66 -14.59 12.17
C VAL A 35 8.02 -13.89 12.17
N ARG A 36 8.04 -12.62 12.56
CA ARG A 36 9.21 -11.75 12.50
C ARG A 36 9.56 -11.20 13.88
N ASN A 37 10.85 -11.11 14.16
CA ASN A 37 11.33 -10.58 15.44
C ASN A 37 11.32 -9.05 15.44
N GLN A 38 10.42 -8.45 16.23
CA GLN A 38 10.27 -7.01 16.37
C GLN A 38 11.31 -6.35 17.31
N SER A 39 12.10 -7.15 18.05
CA SER A 39 12.97 -6.61 19.11
C SER A 39 14.10 -5.71 18.59
N GLU A 40 14.50 -5.89 17.33
CA GLU A 40 15.70 -5.30 16.73
C GLU A 40 15.53 -3.82 16.38
N PHE A 41 14.33 -3.36 16.01
CA PHE A 41 14.09 -1.99 15.56
C PHE A 41 13.06 -1.30 16.43
N GLN A 42 13.37 -0.08 16.90
CA GLN A 42 12.47 0.69 17.77
C GLN A 42 11.11 0.98 17.13
N ILE A 43 11.09 1.24 15.81
CA ILE A 43 9.86 1.55 15.06
C ILE A 43 8.86 0.37 15.04
N ASP A 44 9.32 -0.87 15.23
CA ASP A 44 8.47 -2.07 15.21
C ASP A 44 7.78 -2.33 16.57
N LYS A 45 8.18 -1.61 17.63
CA LYS A 45 7.68 -1.75 19.01
C LYS A 45 7.32 -0.42 19.64
N CYS A 46 7.10 0.59 18.80
CA CYS A 46 6.91 1.95 19.27
C CYS A 46 5.46 2.23 19.72
N HIS A 47 4.54 1.30 19.44
CA HIS A 47 3.12 1.41 19.74
C HIS A 47 2.53 0.03 20.10
N LEU A 48 1.75 -0.06 21.18
CA LEU A 48 1.20 -1.32 21.71
C LEU A 48 0.38 -2.11 20.68
N GLN A 49 -0.34 -1.43 19.79
CA GLN A 49 -1.13 -2.08 18.74
C GLN A 49 -0.26 -2.74 17.65
N LEU A 50 0.98 -2.25 17.47
CA LEU A 50 1.96 -2.78 16.53
C LEU A 50 2.74 -3.96 17.12
N GLU A 51 2.98 -3.95 18.43
CA GLU A 51 3.69 -5.04 19.13
C GLU A 51 3.03 -6.41 18.95
N ASN A 52 1.71 -6.44 18.72
CA ASN A 52 0.97 -7.69 18.50
C ASN A 52 0.93 -8.14 17.03
N GLN A 53 1.48 -7.37 16.08
CA GLN A 53 1.47 -7.70 14.65
C GLN A 53 2.82 -8.32 14.25
N ASN A 54 2.96 -9.63 14.44
CA ASN A 54 4.24 -10.32 14.30
C ASN A 54 4.51 -10.82 12.87
N THR A 55 3.52 -10.75 12.00
CA THR A 55 3.62 -11.12 10.58
C THR A 55 3.31 -9.92 9.69
N PHE A 56 3.69 -9.98 8.42
CA PHE A 56 3.34 -8.90 7.48
C PHE A 56 1.85 -8.90 7.17
N GLY A 57 1.24 -10.08 7.06
CA GLY A 57 -0.20 -10.20 6.81
C GLY A 57 -1.03 -9.53 7.89
N GLU A 58 -0.69 -9.75 9.16
CA GLU A 58 -1.30 -9.06 10.31
C GLU A 58 -1.09 -7.55 10.23
N SER A 59 0.12 -7.11 9.90
CA SER A 59 0.43 -5.68 9.73
C SER A 59 -0.41 -5.04 8.61
N LEU A 60 -0.55 -5.73 7.47
CA LEU A 60 -1.40 -5.29 6.37
C LEU A 60 -2.86 -5.18 6.81
N GLN A 61 -3.40 -6.23 7.44
CA GLN A 61 -4.77 -6.25 7.92
C GLN A 61 -5.03 -5.09 8.89
N TYR A 62 -4.12 -4.87 9.83
CA TYR A 62 -4.20 -3.77 10.78
C TYR A 62 -4.26 -2.41 10.07
N PHE A 63 -3.33 -2.12 9.13
CA PHE A 63 -3.30 -0.83 8.44
C PHE A 63 -4.43 -0.65 7.41
N ILE A 64 -4.94 -1.72 6.81
CA ILE A 64 -6.15 -1.68 5.97
C ILE A 64 -7.34 -1.25 6.82
N ASN A 65 -7.55 -1.85 7.99
CA ASN A 65 -8.62 -1.47 8.90
C ASN A 65 -8.45 -0.03 9.42
N GLU A 66 -7.24 0.32 9.85
CA GLU A 66 -6.94 1.66 10.36
C GLU A 66 -7.18 2.74 9.30
N LEU A 67 -6.70 2.54 8.08
CA LEU A 67 -6.79 3.52 6.99
C LEU A 67 -8.10 3.46 6.20
N ALA A 68 -8.92 2.43 6.39
CA ALA A 68 -10.30 2.42 5.92
C ALA A 68 -11.15 3.48 6.63
N SER A 69 -10.99 3.59 7.96
CA SER A 69 -11.74 4.52 8.80
C SER A 69 -11.18 5.95 8.76
N LYS A 70 -9.86 6.09 8.61
CA LYS A 70 -9.19 7.41 8.56
C LYS A 70 -9.31 8.05 7.19
N ARG A 71 -10.21 9.02 7.06
CA ARG A 71 -10.29 9.87 5.86
C ARG A 71 -9.34 11.07 5.98
N SER A 72 -8.39 11.15 5.04
CA SER A 72 -7.30 12.15 5.06
C SER A 72 -7.37 13.09 3.86
N THR A 73 -6.75 14.26 4.00
CA THR A 73 -6.50 15.24 2.92
C THR A 73 -4.99 15.35 2.67
N PHE A 74 -4.59 15.69 1.45
CA PHE A 74 -3.19 15.55 1.02
C PHE A 74 -2.66 16.84 0.38
N ILE A 75 -2.54 17.89 1.20
CA ILE A 75 -2.13 19.24 0.76
C ILE A 75 -0.72 19.31 0.16
N HIS A 76 0.18 18.41 0.56
CA HIS A 76 1.59 18.45 0.22
C HIS A 76 1.87 18.13 -1.27
N VAL A 77 0.93 17.48 -1.97
CA VAL A 77 1.00 17.20 -3.42
C VAL A 77 0.06 18.09 -4.24
N SER A 78 -0.70 18.97 -3.59
CA SER A 78 -1.79 19.69 -4.24
C SER A 78 -1.36 20.59 -5.38
N THR A 79 -0.23 21.30 -5.23
CA THR A 79 0.31 22.13 -6.31
C THR A 79 0.74 21.32 -7.53
N ILE A 80 1.30 20.12 -7.30
CA ILE A 80 1.80 19.23 -8.37
C ILE A 80 0.62 18.70 -9.20
N TYR A 81 -0.47 18.30 -8.53
CA TYR A 81 -1.63 17.68 -9.19
C TYR A 81 -2.86 18.58 -9.29
N LYS A 82 -2.67 19.90 -9.18
CA LYS A 82 -3.75 20.91 -9.28
C LYS A 82 -4.97 20.62 -8.39
N MET A 83 -4.71 20.18 -7.17
CA MET A 83 -5.73 20.05 -6.13
C MET A 83 -5.83 21.36 -5.34
N PRO A 84 -6.95 21.61 -4.63
CA PRO A 84 -7.06 22.71 -3.67
C PRO A 84 -5.92 22.69 -2.65
N VAL A 85 -5.39 23.87 -2.29
CA VAL A 85 -4.25 23.98 -1.36
C VAL A 85 -4.66 24.06 0.12
N ARG A 86 -5.96 24.18 0.38
CA ARG A 86 -6.53 24.19 1.73
C ARG A 86 -7.21 22.85 2.02
N MET A 87 -7.12 22.38 3.25
CA MET A 87 -7.65 21.06 3.64
C MET A 87 -9.17 21.01 3.58
N GLU A 88 -9.84 22.09 3.98
CA GLU A 88 -11.30 22.23 3.96
C GLU A 88 -11.92 22.24 2.56
N ASP A 89 -11.12 22.50 1.53
CA ASP A 89 -11.55 22.48 0.13
C ASP A 89 -11.32 21.12 -0.54
N GLN A 90 -10.71 20.15 0.15
CA GLN A 90 -10.47 18.80 -0.37
C GLN A 90 -11.50 17.81 0.17
N GLU A 91 -11.99 16.94 -0.70
CA GLU A 91 -12.70 15.73 -0.31
C GLU A 91 -11.78 14.83 0.50
N LYS A 92 -12.30 14.28 1.61
CA LYS A 92 -11.53 13.45 2.52
C LYS A 92 -11.55 12.01 2.04
N VAL A 93 -10.38 11.39 1.93
CA VAL A 93 -10.24 10.09 1.27
C VAL A 93 -9.70 9.04 2.24
N GLY A 94 -10.41 7.91 2.31
CA GLY A 94 -9.97 6.67 2.94
C GLY A 94 -10.03 5.50 1.95
N LEU A 95 -9.52 4.33 2.33
CA LEU A 95 -9.38 3.19 1.41
C LEU A 95 -10.72 2.73 0.79
N PHE A 96 -11.81 2.75 1.57
CA PHE A 96 -13.15 2.30 1.13
C PHE A 96 -14.10 3.46 0.81
N SER A 97 -13.60 4.69 0.83
CA SER A 97 -14.46 5.89 0.87
C SER A 97 -15.24 6.17 -0.41
N HIS A 98 -14.70 5.76 -1.57
CA HIS A 98 -15.25 6.10 -2.89
C HIS A 98 -15.34 4.84 -3.75
N PRO A 99 -16.29 4.78 -4.71
CA PRO A 99 -16.37 3.66 -5.62
C PRO A 99 -15.12 3.54 -6.51
N LEU A 100 -14.79 2.33 -6.92
CA LEU A 100 -13.81 2.08 -7.95
C LEU A 100 -14.40 2.26 -9.34
N CYS A 101 -13.65 2.89 -10.25
CA CYS A 101 -14.05 3.03 -11.64
C CYS A 101 -13.99 1.69 -12.38
N SER A 102 -14.97 1.44 -13.23
CA SER A 102 -14.86 0.39 -14.25
C SER A 102 -13.87 0.84 -15.33
N VAL A 103 -13.11 -0.11 -15.85
CA VAL A 103 -12.07 0.15 -16.85
C VAL A 103 -12.33 -0.58 -18.15
N THR A 104 -12.00 0.09 -19.25
CA THR A 104 -12.08 -0.46 -20.61
C THR A 104 -10.71 -0.34 -21.26
N LYS A 105 -10.51 -0.98 -22.42
CA LYS A 105 -9.32 -0.75 -23.25
C LYS A 105 -9.11 0.74 -23.54
N GLU A 106 -10.19 1.47 -23.79
CA GLU A 106 -10.13 2.91 -24.06
C GLU A 106 -9.69 3.69 -22.82
N SER A 107 -10.34 3.47 -21.66
CA SER A 107 -9.98 4.20 -20.45
C SER A 107 -8.55 3.89 -20.01
N LEU A 108 -8.12 2.63 -20.11
CA LEU A 108 -6.75 2.21 -19.81
C LEU A 108 -5.72 2.81 -20.76
N SER A 109 -6.03 2.98 -22.05
CA SER A 109 -5.09 3.65 -22.97
C SER A 109 -4.83 5.11 -22.60
N LYS A 110 -5.75 5.72 -21.83
CA LYS A 110 -5.62 7.08 -21.29
C LYS A 110 -4.99 7.08 -19.89
N THR A 111 -4.99 5.97 -19.15
CA THR A 111 -4.53 5.94 -17.76
C THR A 111 -3.29 5.10 -17.51
N ILE A 112 -2.86 4.21 -18.40
CA ILE A 112 -1.63 3.41 -18.25
C ILE A 112 -0.90 3.24 -19.59
N LYS A 113 0.43 3.06 -19.54
CA LYS A 113 1.27 3.06 -20.76
C LYS A 113 1.12 1.81 -21.64
N ASN A 114 1.16 0.62 -21.05
CA ASN A 114 0.96 -0.63 -21.81
C ASN A 114 -0.31 -1.31 -21.37
N MET A 115 -1.24 -1.41 -22.31
CA MET A 115 -2.54 -2.02 -22.12
C MET A 115 -2.39 -3.51 -21.79
N PRO A 116 -3.06 -4.01 -20.75
CA PRO A 116 -3.09 -5.44 -20.43
C PRO A 116 -4.03 -6.19 -21.38
N ASP A 117 -4.04 -7.52 -21.28
CA ASP A 117 -4.97 -8.38 -22.04
C ASP A 117 -6.42 -8.29 -21.51
N GLU A 118 -7.37 -8.78 -22.30
CA GLU A 118 -8.81 -8.73 -21.97
C GLU A 118 -9.13 -9.38 -20.63
N MET A 119 -8.53 -10.55 -20.37
CA MET A 119 -8.70 -11.27 -19.10
C MET A 119 -8.25 -10.43 -17.90
N THR A 120 -7.12 -9.72 -18.00
CA THR A 120 -6.67 -8.82 -16.93
C THR A 120 -7.63 -7.65 -16.73
N ILE A 121 -8.23 -7.12 -17.80
CA ILE A 121 -9.25 -6.07 -17.72
C ILE A 121 -10.52 -6.61 -17.05
N GLU A 122 -10.95 -7.83 -17.37
CA GLU A 122 -12.08 -8.49 -16.74
C GLU A 122 -11.87 -8.68 -15.24
N LEU A 123 -10.68 -9.13 -14.83
CA LEU A 123 -10.31 -9.27 -13.41
C LEU A 123 -10.23 -7.92 -12.69
N ALA A 124 -9.67 -6.89 -13.32
CA ALA A 124 -9.65 -5.54 -12.74
C ALA A 124 -11.09 -4.99 -12.56
N ASN A 125 -11.98 -5.26 -13.51
CA ASN A 125 -13.40 -4.90 -13.39
C ASN A 125 -14.13 -5.77 -12.37
N ARG A 126 -13.75 -7.04 -12.19
CA ARG A 126 -14.27 -7.88 -11.10
C ARG A 126 -13.92 -7.28 -9.75
N PHE A 127 -12.68 -6.84 -9.56
CA PHE A 127 -12.25 -6.15 -8.34
C PHE A 127 -13.02 -4.86 -8.10
N ALA A 128 -13.23 -4.05 -9.14
CA ALA A 128 -14.04 -2.84 -9.03
C ALA A 128 -15.50 -3.15 -8.67
N ARG A 129 -16.12 -4.16 -9.27
CA ARG A 129 -17.49 -4.58 -8.96
C ARG A 129 -17.63 -5.09 -7.52
N GLU A 130 -16.81 -6.06 -7.12
CA GLU A 130 -16.85 -6.61 -5.75
C GLU A 130 -16.62 -5.52 -4.70
N HIS A 131 -15.63 -4.63 -4.91
CA HIS A 131 -15.44 -3.47 -4.05
C HIS A 131 -16.70 -2.60 -3.96
N ASN A 132 -17.28 -2.24 -5.11
CA ASN A 132 -18.42 -1.33 -5.15
C ASN A 132 -19.66 -1.95 -4.52
N GLU A 133 -19.87 -3.25 -4.72
CA GLU A 133 -20.95 -4.03 -4.11
C GLU A 133 -20.81 -4.10 -2.59
N TYR A 134 -19.63 -4.51 -2.09
CA TYR A 134 -19.37 -4.55 -0.65
C TYR A 134 -19.45 -3.17 0.00
N ARG A 135 -18.95 -2.13 -0.67
CA ARG A 135 -19.06 -0.74 -0.20
C ARG A 135 -20.50 -0.26 -0.15
N ALA A 136 -21.33 -0.60 -1.14
CA ALA A 136 -22.74 -0.22 -1.16
C ALA A 136 -23.55 -0.92 -0.06
N GLN A 137 -23.09 -2.10 0.38
CA GLN A 137 -23.69 -2.89 1.46
C GLN A 137 -23.09 -2.59 2.84
N ASP A 138 -22.12 -1.67 2.94
CA ASP A 138 -21.35 -1.40 4.15
C ASP A 138 -20.64 -2.66 4.72
N ASN A 139 -20.31 -3.62 3.85
CA ASN A 139 -19.68 -4.88 4.22
C ASN A 139 -18.16 -4.72 4.39
N HIS A 140 -17.76 -4.19 5.54
CA HIS A 140 -16.37 -3.89 5.86
C HIS A 140 -15.47 -5.12 5.92
N GLU A 141 -15.97 -6.27 6.35
CA GLU A 141 -15.19 -7.50 6.46
C GLU A 141 -14.73 -7.99 5.08
N GLU A 142 -15.66 -8.06 4.12
CA GLU A 142 -15.33 -8.45 2.74
C GLU A 142 -14.43 -7.42 2.03
N LEU A 143 -14.64 -6.11 2.28
CA LEU A 143 -13.72 -5.08 1.80
C LEU A 143 -12.30 -5.26 2.35
N GLN A 144 -12.18 -5.62 3.62
CA GLN A 144 -10.88 -5.88 4.24
C GLN A 144 -10.21 -7.12 3.65
N GLN A 145 -10.93 -8.22 3.45
CA GLN A 145 -10.39 -9.42 2.79
C GLN A 145 -9.96 -9.13 1.35
N LEU A 146 -10.81 -8.44 0.58
CA LEU A 146 -10.55 -8.08 -0.82
C LEU A 146 -9.30 -7.20 -0.95
N TRP A 147 -9.19 -6.15 -0.14
CA TRP A 147 -8.00 -5.29 -0.13
C TRP A 147 -6.78 -5.95 0.51
N GLY A 148 -6.97 -6.83 1.49
CA GLY A 148 -5.91 -7.65 2.09
C GLY A 148 -5.24 -8.51 1.04
N LYS A 149 -6.04 -9.26 0.27
CA LYS A 149 -5.57 -10.06 -0.87
C LYS A 149 -4.86 -9.19 -1.91
N PHE A 150 -5.44 -8.05 -2.26
CA PHE A 150 -4.83 -7.10 -3.19
C PHE A 150 -3.44 -6.64 -2.72
N PHE A 151 -3.31 -6.19 -1.47
CA PHE A 151 -2.05 -5.68 -0.93
C PHE A 151 -1.01 -6.78 -0.71
N GLY A 152 -1.42 -7.99 -0.32
CA GLY A 152 -0.56 -9.16 -0.24
C GLY A 152 0.00 -9.55 -1.61
N CYS A 153 -0.86 -9.70 -2.62
CA CYS A 153 -0.47 -9.97 -3.99
C CYS A 153 0.44 -8.86 -4.56
N LEU A 154 0.17 -7.60 -4.22
CA LEU A 154 0.99 -6.46 -4.63
C LEU A 154 2.40 -6.55 -4.06
N ALA A 155 2.55 -6.86 -2.76
CA ALA A 155 3.86 -7.02 -2.13
C ALA A 155 4.67 -8.14 -2.81
N TYR A 156 4.04 -9.26 -3.16
CA TYR A 156 4.70 -10.34 -3.90
C TYR A 156 5.13 -9.94 -5.30
N THR A 157 4.27 -9.22 -6.01
CA THR A 157 4.54 -8.76 -7.37
C THR A 157 5.66 -7.72 -7.39
N GLU A 158 5.78 -6.89 -6.35
CA GLU A 158 6.86 -5.92 -6.20
C GLU A 158 8.19 -6.55 -5.78
N SER A 159 8.18 -7.47 -4.80
CA SER A 159 9.39 -7.68 -4.01
C SER A 159 9.62 -9.07 -3.41
N LEU A 160 8.58 -9.77 -2.93
CA LEU A 160 8.78 -10.87 -1.96
C LEU A 160 9.52 -12.08 -2.52
N THR A 161 9.36 -12.39 -3.82
CA THR A 161 10.04 -13.51 -4.48
C THR A 161 11.57 -13.47 -4.45
N THR A 162 12.16 -12.32 -4.06
CA THR A 162 13.62 -12.09 -4.13
C THR A 162 14.19 -11.49 -2.84
N ALA A 163 13.39 -11.38 -1.78
CA ALA A 163 13.78 -10.65 -0.59
C ALA A 163 14.97 -11.30 0.15
N ASP A 164 15.06 -12.64 0.15
CA ASP A 164 16.07 -13.41 0.87
C ASP A 164 17.27 -13.87 0.01
N LEU A 165 17.48 -13.27 -1.15
CA LEU A 165 18.60 -13.64 -2.02
C LEU A 165 19.93 -12.99 -1.58
N ALA A 166 21.05 -13.66 -1.86
CA ALA A 166 22.41 -13.17 -1.60
C ALA A 166 22.71 -11.78 -2.22
N VAL A 167 21.99 -11.42 -3.29
CA VAL A 167 22.08 -10.08 -3.91
C VAL A 167 21.57 -9.00 -2.96
N SER A 168 20.47 -9.25 -2.26
CA SER A 168 19.88 -8.34 -1.26
C SER A 168 20.87 -8.07 -0.13
N GLU A 169 21.53 -9.13 0.39
CA GLU A 169 22.59 -9.02 1.40
C GLU A 169 23.78 -8.17 0.92
N LYS A 170 24.27 -8.42 -0.29
CA LYS A 170 25.38 -7.65 -0.87
C LYS A 170 25.04 -6.17 -1.01
N LEU A 171 23.80 -5.85 -1.39
CA LEU A 171 23.32 -4.48 -1.52
C LEU A 171 23.16 -3.81 -0.15
N ALA A 172 22.64 -4.51 0.86
CA ALA A 172 22.57 -4.00 2.22
C ALA A 172 23.97 -3.67 2.77
N LYS A 173 24.94 -4.59 2.63
CA LYS A 173 26.35 -4.33 3.02
C LYS A 173 26.97 -3.11 2.34
N LYS A 174 26.54 -2.80 1.11
CA LYS A 174 27.07 -1.68 0.33
C LYS A 174 26.41 -0.34 0.66
N TYR A 175 25.10 -0.33 0.91
CA TYR A 175 24.31 0.90 0.93
C TYR A 175 23.64 1.23 2.26
N ALA A 176 23.55 0.27 3.17
CA ALA A 176 22.98 0.47 4.50
C ALA A 176 24.00 1.12 5.46
N PRO A 177 23.53 1.71 6.57
CA PRO A 177 24.40 2.31 7.57
C PRO A 177 25.38 1.30 8.17
N ARG A 178 26.49 1.79 8.74
CA ARG A 178 27.42 0.93 9.50
C ARG A 178 26.66 0.19 10.62
N ASN A 179 26.95 -1.10 10.79
CA ASN A 179 26.33 -2.02 11.74
C ASN A 179 24.84 -2.34 11.49
N TYR A 180 24.28 -1.94 10.34
CA TYR A 180 22.98 -2.45 9.93
C TYR A 180 23.10 -3.91 9.51
N LYS A 181 22.41 -4.81 10.21
CA LYS A 181 22.20 -6.18 9.77
C LYS A 181 20.87 -6.22 9.03
N ARG A 182 20.87 -6.69 7.78
CA ARG A 182 19.63 -6.80 7.02
C ARG A 182 18.74 -7.87 7.66
N PRO A 183 17.48 -7.54 7.99
CA PRO A 183 16.55 -8.56 8.46
C PRO A 183 16.15 -9.51 7.34
N GLN A 184 15.79 -10.73 7.71
CA GLN A 184 15.19 -11.68 6.78
C GLN A 184 13.84 -11.14 6.26
N GLY A 185 13.50 -11.42 5.01
CA GLY A 185 12.30 -10.91 4.34
C GLY A 185 12.43 -9.46 3.84
N VAL A 186 13.49 -8.72 4.20
CA VAL A 186 13.65 -7.33 3.75
C VAL A 186 14.48 -7.26 2.47
N LYS A 187 13.84 -6.96 1.34
CA LYS A 187 14.52 -6.82 0.04
C LYS A 187 15.27 -5.49 -0.08
N PHE A 188 16.53 -5.56 -0.50
CA PHE A 188 17.28 -4.43 -1.05
C PHE A 188 17.39 -4.61 -2.55
N TYR A 189 16.93 -3.61 -3.31
CA TYR A 189 17.00 -3.60 -4.77
C TYR A 189 17.70 -2.36 -5.27
N TYR A 190 18.52 -2.52 -6.31
CA TYR A 190 19.25 -1.42 -6.92
C TYR A 190 19.09 -1.45 -8.44
N ASP A 191 18.45 -0.41 -9.00
CA ASP A 191 18.35 -0.21 -10.44
C ASP A 191 19.29 0.90 -10.90
N LYS A 192 20.32 0.55 -11.68
CA LYS A 192 21.30 1.52 -12.20
C LYS A 192 20.71 2.46 -13.26
N TRP A 193 19.61 2.07 -13.90
CA TRP A 193 18.98 2.81 -14.99
C TRP A 193 18.04 3.90 -14.51
N GLN A 194 17.64 3.86 -13.23
CA GLN A 194 16.87 4.94 -12.62
C GLN A 194 17.74 6.16 -12.29
N PRO A 195 17.13 7.36 -12.18
CA PRO A 195 17.79 8.54 -11.63
C PRO A 195 18.46 8.21 -10.30
N LYS A 196 19.63 8.81 -10.03
CA LYS A 196 20.47 8.50 -8.85
C LYS A 196 19.68 8.47 -7.53
N VAL A 197 18.72 9.37 -7.39
CA VAL A 197 17.88 9.52 -6.20
C VAL A 197 16.86 8.40 -5.99
N SER A 198 16.56 7.59 -7.02
CA SER A 198 15.54 6.52 -7.00
C SER A 198 16.13 5.11 -7.10
N ARG A 199 17.45 4.98 -7.32
CA ARG A 199 18.08 3.69 -7.65
C ARG A 199 17.92 2.63 -6.57
N LEU A 200 17.97 3.02 -5.30
CA LEU A 200 17.91 2.10 -4.17
C LEU A 200 16.47 2.01 -3.66
N ASN A 201 15.93 0.81 -3.58
CA ASN A 201 14.58 0.53 -3.10
C ASN A 201 14.62 -0.56 -2.04
N ILE A 202 13.83 -0.40 -0.97
CA ILE A 202 13.94 -1.20 0.26
C ILE A 202 12.57 -1.66 0.74
N GLY A 203 12.55 -2.86 1.33
CA GLY A 203 11.39 -3.43 1.99
C GLY A 203 10.36 -4.02 1.03
N LEU A 204 9.21 -4.42 1.55
CA LEU A 204 8.27 -5.26 0.78
C LEU A 204 7.50 -4.52 -0.31
N TYR A 205 7.39 -3.21 -0.17
CA TYR A 205 6.83 -2.30 -1.17
C TYR A 205 7.89 -1.47 -1.91
N GLN A 206 9.17 -1.82 -1.74
CA GLN A 206 10.29 -1.27 -2.54
C GLN A 206 10.36 0.26 -2.53
N PHE A 207 10.30 0.88 -1.36
CA PHE A 207 10.38 2.33 -1.24
C PHE A 207 11.82 2.84 -1.30
N THR A 208 12.00 3.99 -1.95
CA THR A 208 13.29 4.67 -2.01
C THR A 208 13.56 5.44 -0.70
N PRO A 209 14.72 5.25 -0.02
CA PRO A 209 15.09 5.99 1.19
C PRO A 209 15.56 7.42 0.88
N ASN A 210 14.67 8.22 0.31
CA ASN A 210 14.88 9.62 -0.04
C ASN A 210 13.66 10.45 0.38
N TYR A 211 13.76 11.14 1.51
CA TYR A 211 12.68 11.99 2.03
C TYR A 211 12.29 13.14 1.09
N GLY A 212 13.17 13.57 0.17
CA GLY A 212 12.80 14.55 -0.86
C GLY A 212 11.95 13.97 -2.00
N GLY A 213 11.74 12.65 -2.02
CA GLY A 213 10.99 11.94 -3.05
C GLY A 213 9.56 11.57 -2.63
N ASN A 214 9.02 10.55 -3.30
CA ASN A 214 7.63 10.12 -3.12
C ASN A 214 7.35 9.60 -1.69
N ILE A 215 8.35 9.21 -0.91
CA ILE A 215 8.14 8.67 0.44
C ILE A 215 7.81 9.73 1.50
N LYS A 216 8.09 11.02 1.22
CA LYS A 216 7.88 12.13 2.14
C LYS A 216 6.52 12.07 2.86
N PRO A 217 5.40 11.87 2.14
CA PRO A 217 4.10 12.06 2.76
C PRO A 217 3.66 10.86 3.58
N CYS A 218 4.10 9.65 3.23
CA CYS A 218 3.98 8.51 4.13
C CYS A 218 4.71 8.76 5.45
N VAL A 219 5.95 9.29 5.39
CA VAL A 219 6.72 9.61 6.61
C VAL A 219 6.01 10.68 7.44
N ASP A 220 5.54 11.75 6.80
CA ASP A 220 4.84 12.83 7.50
C ASP A 220 3.52 12.36 8.12
N SER A 221 2.75 11.56 7.37
CA SER A 221 1.49 10.98 7.82
C SER A 221 1.69 9.97 8.96
N TRP A 222 2.70 9.10 8.84
CA TRP A 222 3.11 8.20 9.92
C TRP A 222 3.46 8.99 11.20
N ASN A 223 4.34 10.00 11.10
CA ASN A 223 4.74 10.79 12.26
C ASN A 223 3.57 11.59 12.88
N HIS A 224 2.55 11.92 12.09
CA HIS A 224 1.33 12.58 12.56
C HIS A 224 0.46 11.62 13.38
N TYR A 225 0.20 10.42 12.88
CA TYR A 225 -0.67 9.44 13.56
C TYR A 225 0.04 8.69 14.69
N TYR A 226 1.34 8.46 14.56
CA TYR A 226 2.19 7.76 15.51
C TYR A 226 3.14 8.77 16.18
N SER A 227 2.57 9.64 17.01
CA SER A 227 3.24 10.81 17.58
C SER A 227 4.19 10.51 18.75
N ASN A 228 4.15 9.28 19.29
CA ASN A 228 5.12 8.83 20.28
C ASN A 228 6.55 8.96 19.70
N GLU A 229 7.47 9.55 20.47
CA GLU A 229 8.83 9.85 19.99
C GLU A 229 9.54 8.61 19.42
N SER A 230 9.33 7.43 20.03
CA SER A 230 9.88 6.15 19.58
C SER A 230 9.37 5.69 18.21
N CYS A 231 8.20 6.16 17.77
CA CYS A 231 7.62 5.84 16.47
C CYS A 231 8.08 6.78 15.37
N GLN A 232 8.51 7.99 15.72
CA GLN A 232 8.72 9.02 14.72
C GLN A 232 10.02 8.83 13.93
N ILE A 233 9.91 8.94 12.62
CA ILE A 233 11.05 9.04 11.70
C ILE A 233 11.41 10.53 11.57
N THR A 234 12.06 11.07 12.60
CA THR A 234 12.45 12.50 12.66
C THR A 234 13.71 12.79 11.84
N ASN A 235 14.66 11.86 11.83
CA ASN A 235 15.86 11.96 11.01
C ASN A 235 15.55 11.55 9.57
N LYS A 236 15.50 12.55 8.69
CA LYS A 236 15.14 12.42 7.28
C LYS A 236 16.32 12.02 6.36
N LYS A 237 17.49 11.74 6.95
CA LYS A 237 18.67 11.26 6.19
C LYS A 237 18.45 9.82 5.75
N LYS A 238 19.01 9.48 4.58
CA LYS A 238 18.96 8.15 3.97
C LYS A 238 19.13 7.02 4.99
N ASP A 239 20.16 7.08 5.82
CA ASP A 239 20.49 6.03 6.78
C ASP A 239 19.40 5.75 7.82
N ALA A 240 18.72 6.78 8.30
CA ALA A 240 17.60 6.64 9.22
C ALA A 240 16.35 6.10 8.50
N LEU A 241 16.11 6.57 7.27
CA LEU A 241 15.04 6.03 6.42
C LEU A 241 15.24 4.54 6.14
N ILE A 242 16.49 4.09 5.88
CA ILE A 242 16.81 2.67 5.70
C ILE A 242 16.38 1.85 6.92
N LYS A 243 16.65 2.33 8.13
CA LYS A 243 16.25 1.63 9.36
C LYS A 243 14.74 1.56 9.53
N GLY A 244 14.01 2.61 9.15
CA GLY A 244 12.55 2.60 9.18
C GLY A 244 11.93 1.68 8.12
N PHE A 245 12.45 1.74 6.89
CA PHE A 245 11.85 1.03 5.75
C PHE A 245 12.26 -0.43 5.70
N GLY A 246 13.45 -0.73 6.24
CA GLY A 246 14.05 -2.05 6.31
C GLY A 246 13.94 -2.70 7.69
N SER A 247 13.01 -2.26 8.54
CA SER A 247 12.77 -2.87 9.85
C SER A 247 12.29 -4.32 9.71
N THR A 248 12.46 -5.14 10.74
CA THR A 248 12.15 -6.57 10.66
C THR A 248 10.65 -6.81 10.51
N ALA A 249 9.81 -6.10 11.26
CA ALA A 249 8.36 -6.28 11.19
C ALA A 249 7.74 -5.67 9.92
N GLN A 250 8.43 -4.70 9.29
CA GLN A 250 7.96 -3.99 8.10
C GLN A 250 6.65 -3.20 8.34
N HIS A 251 6.36 -2.76 9.56
CA HIS A 251 5.13 -2.01 9.90
C HIS A 251 5.00 -0.71 9.11
N PHE A 252 6.05 0.14 9.11
CA PHE A 252 6.05 1.35 8.30
C PHE A 252 5.88 1.05 6.80
N ASN A 253 6.46 -0.07 6.35
CA ASN A 253 6.34 -0.51 4.96
C ASN A 253 4.88 -0.87 4.64
N ALA A 254 4.22 -1.67 5.47
CA ALA A 254 2.80 -2.02 5.36
C ALA A 254 1.90 -0.77 5.36
N TYR A 255 2.09 0.12 6.33
CA TYR A 255 1.38 1.39 6.41
C TYR A 255 1.50 2.20 5.13
N CYS A 256 2.73 2.47 4.68
CA CYS A 256 2.94 3.27 3.49
C CYS A 256 2.44 2.57 2.23
N GLY A 257 2.49 1.23 2.20
CA GLY A 257 1.87 0.38 1.18
C GLY A 257 0.43 0.78 0.89
N VAL A 258 -0.39 0.76 1.95
CA VAL A 258 -1.81 1.11 1.89
C VAL A 258 -2.00 2.61 1.65
N HIS A 259 -1.26 3.44 2.39
CA HIS A 259 -1.37 4.90 2.34
C HIS A 259 -1.10 5.47 0.93
N LYS A 260 -0.17 4.88 0.17
CA LYS A 260 0.15 5.28 -1.21
C LYS A 260 -1.03 5.13 -2.18
N VAL A 261 -1.87 4.13 -1.98
CA VAL A 261 -3.08 3.95 -2.79
C VAL A 261 -4.10 5.04 -2.46
N ILE A 262 -4.25 5.37 -1.17
CA ILE A 262 -5.15 6.44 -0.72
C ILE A 262 -4.69 7.81 -1.22
N GLU A 263 -3.39 8.09 -1.22
CA GLU A 263 -2.81 9.29 -1.83
C GLU A 263 -3.15 9.38 -3.33
N ALA A 264 -3.06 8.26 -4.06
CA ALA A 264 -3.44 8.19 -5.46
C ALA A 264 -4.95 8.44 -5.68
N PHE A 265 -5.81 7.96 -4.76
CA PHE A 265 -7.24 8.24 -4.78
C PHE A 265 -7.52 9.73 -4.54
N SER A 266 -6.84 10.33 -3.57
CA SER A 266 -6.97 11.77 -3.29
C SER A 266 -6.60 12.64 -4.48
N VAL A 267 -5.57 12.28 -5.24
CA VAL A 267 -5.23 13.02 -6.47
C VAL A 267 -6.41 12.99 -7.46
N GLN A 268 -7.01 11.82 -7.70
CA GLN A 268 -8.10 11.65 -8.67
C GLN A 268 -9.37 12.41 -8.29
N LEU A 269 -9.70 12.41 -7.00
CA LEU A 269 -10.91 13.07 -6.49
C LEU A 269 -10.77 14.59 -6.46
N ASN A 270 -9.59 15.09 -6.06
CA ASN A 270 -9.41 16.51 -5.76
C ASN A 270 -8.73 17.31 -6.88
N THR A 271 -8.21 16.66 -7.92
CA THR A 271 -7.63 17.38 -9.08
C THR A 271 -8.67 18.22 -9.82
N SER A 272 -8.24 19.37 -10.33
CA SER A 272 -8.97 20.16 -11.34
C SER A 272 -8.54 19.85 -12.79
N GLU A 273 -7.53 19.00 -12.98
CA GLU A 273 -7.04 18.57 -14.30
C GLU A 273 -7.48 17.15 -14.65
N LYS A 274 -8.09 17.01 -15.84
CA LYS A 274 -8.61 15.75 -16.40
C LYS A 274 -7.60 14.62 -16.49
N ARG A 275 -6.33 14.94 -16.73
CA ARG A 275 -5.26 13.93 -16.88
C ARG A 275 -4.91 13.21 -15.57
N PHE A 276 -5.31 13.76 -14.42
CA PHE A 276 -5.00 13.19 -13.10
C PHE A 276 -6.14 12.38 -12.50
N THR A 277 -7.19 12.11 -13.28
CA THR A 277 -8.36 11.34 -12.85
C THR A 277 -8.84 10.40 -13.95
N HIS A 278 -9.62 9.37 -13.58
CA HIS A 278 -10.16 8.41 -14.54
C HIS A 278 -11.08 9.11 -15.56
N PRO A 279 -11.10 8.70 -16.85
CA PRO A 279 -11.96 9.29 -17.87
C PRO A 279 -13.46 9.24 -17.56
N GLN A 280 -13.91 8.27 -16.74
CA GLN A 280 -15.31 8.18 -16.31
C GLN A 280 -15.75 9.36 -15.43
N ASN A 281 -14.82 10.04 -14.76
CA ASN A 281 -15.10 11.20 -13.91
C ASN A 281 -15.31 12.50 -14.72
N GLN A 282 -15.67 12.37 -16.00
CA GLN A 282 -15.82 13.46 -16.94
C GLN A 282 -17.18 13.39 -17.61
N GLU A 283 -17.99 14.44 -17.43
CA GLU A 283 -19.27 14.61 -18.08
C GLU A 283 -19.28 15.93 -18.88
N GLY A 284 -19.70 15.89 -20.14
CA GLY A 284 -19.77 17.08 -21.00
C GLY A 284 -18.43 17.82 -21.15
N GLY A 285 -17.30 17.11 -21.00
CA GLY A 285 -15.97 17.70 -21.02
C GLY A 285 -15.62 18.53 -19.78
N LYS A 286 -16.37 18.40 -18.68
CA LYS A 286 -16.01 18.94 -17.36
C LYS A 286 -15.74 17.79 -16.41
N LEU A 287 -15.02 18.09 -15.33
CA LEU A 287 -14.86 17.14 -14.24
C LEU A 287 -16.11 17.16 -13.38
N GLU A 288 -16.56 15.97 -12.99
CA GLU A 288 -17.60 15.81 -11.97
C GLU A 288 -17.15 16.40 -10.62
N SER A 289 -18.10 16.63 -9.72
CA SER A 289 -17.78 17.08 -8.37
C SER A 289 -16.95 16.01 -7.65
N SER A 290 -16.06 16.41 -6.73
CA SER A 290 -15.14 15.46 -6.09
C SER A 290 -15.84 14.28 -5.40
N SER A 291 -17.03 14.50 -4.83
CA SER A 291 -17.82 13.46 -4.15
C SER A 291 -18.48 12.45 -5.10
N ASP A 292 -18.70 12.83 -6.36
CA ASP A 292 -19.39 11.98 -7.34
C ASP A 292 -18.42 11.11 -8.16
N ARG A 293 -17.12 11.39 -8.05
CA ARG A 293 -16.07 10.69 -8.78
C ARG A 293 -15.81 9.29 -8.20
N CYS A 294 -15.41 8.38 -9.09
CA CYS A 294 -14.79 7.11 -8.72
C CYS A 294 -13.25 7.19 -8.74
N VAL A 295 -12.57 6.18 -8.21
CA VAL A 295 -11.10 6.11 -8.20
C VAL A 295 -10.58 4.81 -8.80
N THR A 296 -9.32 4.78 -9.23
CA THR A 296 -8.66 3.54 -9.66
C THR A 296 -7.26 3.43 -9.05
N PRO A 297 -6.81 2.21 -8.64
CA PRO A 297 -5.46 2.03 -8.14
C PRO A 297 -4.40 2.15 -9.25
N HIS A 298 -4.76 1.92 -10.51
CA HIS A 298 -3.82 1.87 -11.63
C HIS A 298 -3.86 3.15 -12.48
N PHE A 299 -2.72 3.85 -12.55
CA PHE A 299 -2.63 5.16 -13.20
C PHE A 299 -1.19 5.50 -13.59
N TYR A 300 -1.01 6.29 -14.65
CA TYR A 300 0.28 6.54 -15.27
C TYR A 300 1.28 7.14 -14.27
N ALA A 301 2.55 6.72 -14.37
CA ALA A 301 3.61 7.24 -13.52
C ALA A 301 3.71 8.78 -13.66
N GLY A 302 3.54 9.49 -12.55
CA GLY A 302 3.53 10.96 -12.53
C GLY A 302 2.18 11.61 -12.81
N TRP A 303 1.13 10.84 -13.14
CA TRP A 303 -0.25 11.34 -13.21
C TRP A 303 -1.07 10.97 -11.98
N SER A 304 -0.57 10.05 -11.15
CA SER A 304 -1.01 9.84 -9.78
C SER A 304 0.19 9.90 -8.84
N TYR A 305 -0.08 9.99 -7.54
CA TYR A 305 0.94 9.89 -6.50
C TYR A 305 1.16 8.44 -6.03
N ASN A 306 1.12 7.49 -6.96
CA ASN A 306 1.44 6.08 -6.71
C ASN A 306 2.96 5.84 -6.91
N HIS A 307 3.50 4.74 -6.39
CA HIS A 307 4.89 4.27 -6.58
C HIS A 307 4.96 2.85 -7.16
N PHE A 308 3.82 2.13 -7.19
CA PHE A 308 3.79 0.70 -7.49
C PHE A 308 3.90 0.40 -8.98
N GLY A 309 4.92 -0.37 -9.35
CA GLY A 309 5.16 -0.84 -10.71
C GLY A 309 3.95 -1.54 -11.34
N PRO A 310 3.30 -2.52 -10.68
CA PRO A 310 2.09 -3.18 -11.17
C PRO A 310 0.92 -2.24 -11.45
N LEU A 311 0.88 -1.08 -10.78
CA LEU A 311 -0.22 -0.13 -10.90
C LEU A 311 0.10 1.02 -11.87
N GLN A 312 1.38 1.37 -12.08
CA GLN A 312 1.75 2.51 -12.93
C GLN A 312 2.37 2.12 -14.26
N ASN A 313 3.28 1.15 -14.21
CA ASN A 313 4.04 0.67 -15.33
C ASN A 313 3.62 -0.78 -15.57
N SER A 314 2.37 -0.97 -15.99
CA SER A 314 1.96 -2.24 -16.58
C SER A 314 2.95 -2.52 -17.71
N THR A 315 3.93 -3.39 -17.49
CA THR A 315 4.80 -3.95 -18.54
C THR A 315 4.05 -5.04 -19.30
N LYS A 316 2.71 -4.91 -19.41
CA LYS A 316 1.70 -5.95 -19.71
C LYS A 316 1.59 -7.05 -18.65
N ASN A 317 2.70 -7.45 -18.03
CA ASN A 317 2.75 -8.62 -17.16
C ASN A 317 2.54 -8.31 -15.67
N ASN A 318 2.87 -7.12 -15.18
CA ASN A 318 2.82 -6.85 -13.74
C ASN A 318 1.38 -6.70 -13.20
N LEU A 319 0.51 -5.97 -13.91
CA LEU A 319 -0.90 -5.87 -13.53
C LEU A 319 -1.61 -7.23 -13.67
N LYS A 320 -1.26 -7.99 -14.71
CA LYS A 320 -1.74 -9.37 -14.90
C LYS A 320 -1.38 -10.25 -13.71
N LYS A 321 -0.11 -10.28 -13.28
CA LYS A 321 0.34 -11.06 -12.11
C LYS A 321 -0.43 -10.69 -10.84
N LEU A 322 -0.62 -9.39 -10.59
CA LEU A 322 -1.39 -8.92 -9.45
C LEU A 322 -2.85 -9.42 -9.49
N MET A 323 -3.53 -9.21 -10.61
CA MET A 323 -4.94 -9.58 -10.75
C MET A 323 -5.14 -11.10 -10.80
N SER A 324 -4.21 -11.85 -11.38
CA SER A 324 -4.23 -13.31 -11.37
C SER A 324 -4.05 -13.88 -9.96
N CYS A 325 -3.18 -13.29 -9.12
CA CYS A 325 -3.05 -13.69 -7.73
C CYS A 325 -4.34 -13.44 -6.92
N LEU A 326 -4.97 -12.27 -7.15
CA LEU A 326 -6.18 -11.88 -6.44
C LEU A 326 -7.35 -12.85 -6.68
N TYR A 327 -7.42 -13.46 -7.85
CA TYR A 327 -8.53 -14.33 -8.27
C TYR A 327 -8.10 -15.75 -8.62
N ASN A 328 -6.94 -16.19 -8.14
CA ASN A 328 -6.56 -17.59 -8.27
C ASN A 328 -7.36 -18.50 -7.35
#